data_AF-A0A0U1L350-F1
#
_entry.id   AF-A0A0U1L350-F1
#
_cell.length_a   1.000
_cell.length_b   1.000
_cell.length_c   1.000
_cell.angle_alpha   90.00
_cell.angle_beta   90.00
_cell.angle_gamma   90.00
#
_symmetry.space_group_name_H-M   'P 1'
#
loop_
_entity.id
_entity.type
_entity.pdbx_description
1 polymer ?
#
loop_
_entity_poly.entity_id
_entity_poly.type
_entity_poly.pdbx_seq_one_letter_code
_entity_poly.pdbx_strand_id
1 'polypeptide(L)' 'MAKKKYCAACGAKIAKGKSSQMYDESRGGIVDVCDKPACWRRYLKVQKGAVGA' A
#
# COMPACT_ATOMS: atom_id res chain seq x y z
N MET A 1 11.81 13.87 -11.80
CA MET A 1 12.30 13.15 -10.61
C MET A 1 11.33 12.04 -10.25
N ALA A 2 11.72 10.76 -10.30
CA ALA A 2 10.82 9.68 -9.87
C ALA A 2 10.62 9.78 -8.35
N LYS A 3 9.39 10.08 -7.89
CA LYS A 3 9.02 10.04 -6.48
C LYS A 3 9.44 8.68 -5.92
N LYS A 4 10.46 8.66 -5.06
CA LYS A 4 10.87 7.45 -4.34
C LYS A 4 9.67 6.99 -3.53
N LYS A 5 9.12 5.82 -3.85
CA LYS A 5 8.02 5.21 -3.10
C LYS A 5 8.60 4.56 -1.85
N TYR A 6 8.00 4.85 -0.71
CA TYR A 6 8.35 4.24 0.58
C TYR A 6 7.15 3.47 1.09
N CYS A 7 7.42 2.36 1.76
CA CYS A 7 6.38 1.53 2.36
C CYS A 7 5.77 2.26 3.55
N ALA A 8 4.47 2.47 3.52
CA ALA A 8 3.75 3.06 4.66
C ALA A 8 3.87 2.21 5.94
N ALA A 9 4.05 0.89 5.80
CA ALA A 9 4.09 -0.05 6.92
C ALA A 9 5.41 -0.08 7.68
N CYS A 10 6.52 -0.05 6.96
CA CYS A 10 7.86 -0.28 7.52
C CYS A 10 8.86 0.82 7.15
N GLY A 11 8.46 1.85 6.40
CA GLY A 11 9.33 2.94 5.97
C GLY A 11 10.40 2.54 4.96
N ALA A 12 10.48 1.26 4.57
CA ALA A 12 11.48 0.79 3.62
C ALA A 12 11.26 1.38 2.22
N LYS A 13 12.36 1.60 1.48
CA LYS A 13 12.28 1.98 0.07
C LYS A 13 11.63 0.86 -0.74
N ILE A 14 10.63 1.22 -1.53
CA ILE A 14 10.00 0.31 -2.48
C ILE A 14 10.69 0.46 -3.83
N ALA A 15 11.15 -0.66 -4.39
CA ALA A 15 11.68 -0.69 -5.74
C ALA A 15 10.59 -0.30 -6.76
N LYS A 16 10.98 0.37 -7.85
CA LYS A 16 10.03 0.79 -8.90
C LYS A 16 9.29 -0.44 -9.45
N GLY A 17 7.96 -0.44 -9.36
CA GLY A 17 7.12 -1.55 -9.80
C GLY A 17 6.85 -2.66 -8.76
N LYS A 18 7.41 -2.57 -7.53
CA LYS A 18 7.17 -3.53 -6.43
C LYS A 18 6.30 -2.97 -5.29
N SER A 19 5.48 -1.97 -5.59
CA SER A 19 4.54 -1.38 -4.64
C SER A 19 3.14 -1.95 -4.83
N SER A 20 2.51 -2.41 -3.76
CA SER A 20 1.11 -2.78 -3.69
C SER A 20 0.32 -1.62 -3.11
N GLN A 21 -0.72 -1.17 -3.79
CA GLN A 21 -1.63 -0.16 -3.28
C GLN A 21 -2.62 -0.79 -2.30
N MET A 22 -2.67 -0.28 -1.08
CA MET A 22 -3.55 -0.76 -0.02
C MET A 22 -4.28 0.40 0.64
N TYR A 23 -5.45 0.16 1.23
CA TYR A 23 -6.21 1.19 1.92
C TYR A 23 -5.79 1.22 3.39
N ASP A 24 -5.40 2.39 3.84
CA ASP A 24 -5.12 2.68 5.25
C ASP A 24 -6.35 3.38 5.82
N GLU A 25 -7.09 2.68 6.70
CA GLU A 25 -8.26 3.25 7.38
C GLU A 25 -7.88 4.36 8.36
N SER A 26 -6.70 4.29 8.99
CA SER A 26 -6.23 5.31 9.93
C SER A 26 -5.95 6.64 9.25
N ARG A 27 -5.57 6.63 7.97
CA ARG A 27 -5.31 7.83 7.15
C ARG A 27 -6.45 8.12 6.18
N GLY A 28 -7.44 7.24 6.09
CA GLY A 28 -8.57 7.33 5.17
C GLY A 28 -8.16 7.34 3.69
N GLY A 29 -7.10 6.62 3.30
CA GLY A 29 -6.54 6.77 1.95
C GLY A 29 -5.72 5.58 1.44
N ILE A 30 -5.48 5.59 0.13
CA ILE A 30 -4.63 4.60 -0.54
C ILE A 30 -3.16 4.91 -0.24
N VAL A 31 -2.42 3.91 0.22
CA VAL A 31 -0.97 3.98 0.47
C VAL A 31 -0.22 2.92 -0.33
N ASP A 32 1.03 3.21 -0.66
CA ASP A 32 1.94 2.23 -1.25
C ASP A 32 2.63 1.40 -0.15
N VAL A 33 2.51 0.09 -0.25
CA VAL A 33 3.11 -0.89 0.66
C VAL A 33 4.07 -1.76 -0.14
N CYS A 34 5.22 -2.14 0.44
CA CYS A 34 6.13 -3.07 -0.21
C CYS A 34 5.49 -4.47 -0.33
N ASP A 35 5.99 -5.29 -1.26
CA ASP A 35 5.58 -6.68 -1.48
C ASP A 35 6.00 -7.63 -0.33
N LYS A 36 5.70 -7.24 0.91
CA LYS A 36 5.92 -8.05 2.11
C LYS A 36 4.55 -8.38 2.70
N PRO A 37 4.19 -9.66 2.84
CA PRO A 37 2.90 -10.04 3.40
C PRO A 37 2.71 -9.52 4.84
N ALA A 38 3.79 -9.41 5.61
CA ALA A 38 3.77 -8.79 6.94
C ALA A 38 3.40 -7.30 6.91
N CYS A 39 3.81 -6.57 5.86
CA CYS A 39 3.45 -5.17 5.69
C CYS A 39 2.01 -5.03 5.22
N TRP A 40 1.50 -5.95 4.41
CA TRP A 40 0.12 -5.94 3.93
C TRP A 40 -0.92 -6.18 5.01
N ARG A 41 -0.59 -7.01 6.01
CA ARG A 41 -1.53 -7.40 7.07
C ARG A 41 -2.16 -6.23 7.84
N ARG A 42 -1.49 -5.08 7.88
CA ARG A 42 -1.95 -3.86 8.58
C ARG A 42 -2.88 -2.98 7.73
N TYR A 43 -3.03 -3.29 6.44
CA TYR A 43 -3.78 -2.47 5.50
C TYR A 43 -4.87 -3.31 4.86
N LEU A 44 -6.01 -2.69 4.59
CA LEU A 44 -7.04 -3.35 3.84
C LEU A 44 -6.57 -3.52 2.40
N LYS A 45 -6.59 -4.75 1.90
CA LYS A 45 -6.42 -4.99 0.46
C LYS A 45 -7.54 -4.24 -0.23
N VAL A 46 -7.19 -3.24 -1.04
CA VAL A 46 -8.13 -2.59 -1.94
C VAL A 46 -8.55 -3.68 -2.91
N GLN A 47 -9.66 -4.36 -2.64
CA GLN A 47 -10.27 -5.21 -3.63
C GLN A 47 -10.73 -4.27 -4.73
N LYS A 48 -10.05 -4.34 -5.88
CA LYS A 48 -10.44 -3.69 -7.12
C LYS A 48 -11.79 -4.31 -7.53
N GLY A 49 -12.88 -3.85 -6.90
CA GLY A 49 -14.19 -4.50 -6.96
C GLY A 49 -15.15 -4.20 -5.80
N ALA A 50 -14.72 -3.63 -4.67
CA ALA A 50 -15.66 -3.20 -3.60
C ALA A 50 -16.25 -1.80 -3.87
N VAL A 51 -16.73 -1.58 -5.10
CA VAL A 51 -17.81 -0.63 -5.41
C VAL A 51 -18.99 -1.55 -5.76
N GLY A 52 -19.98 -1.62 -4.87
CA GLY A 52 -21.13 -2.48 -5.10
C GLY A 52 -21.84 -2.93 -3.83
N ALA A 53 -22.47 -1.98 -3.15
CA ALA A 53 -23.76 -2.12 -2.49
C ALA A 53 -24.27 -0.72 -2.13
#